data_AF-A0A915KTE7-F1
#
_entry.id   AF-A0A915KTE7-F1
#
_cell.length_a   1.000
_cell.length_b   1.000
_cell.length_c   1.000
_cell.angle_alpha   90.00
_cell.angle_beta   90.00
_cell.angle_gamma   90.00
#
_symmetry.space_group_name_H-M   'P 1'
#
loop_
_entity.id
_entity.type
_entity.pdbx_description
1 polymer ?
#
loop_
_entity_poly.entity_id
_entity_poly.type
_entity_poly.pdbx_seq_one_letter_code
_entity_poly.pdbx_strand_id
1 'polypeptide(L)'
;MHLQDSSLGHCIYHRTLMAKKVSFANTVLKVAKVENDELPIWEIILSFAIWISNIIYAFYNVYRASITYKNQLYIGNFEPGWSILGRIMRDSTDIEWKHFRNRLCKLVCCFVIHLAFRSILDYTFQQKITRIFGSIIDFVLLVTIHGFYAIWIQVINGLLLYLICIKLIRREIVAWILAGGFFYCFSNDWYGGFNDDFERYDFQVLLSYKLLQFVSFASYACNTCNQNLSAFFQYCTYFPYSSILIVNYADFKEQLDNRPGIDFKKCSFIALRLIFWVCFLDFLLHFFYVHSLMVRIDILKMVSVPEMCSIGYVTGQIFHMKYFGVYGADRYGASFAFRGVYSPCSIFWCTEWYVL
;
A
#
# COMPACT_ATOMS: atom_id res chain seq x y z
N MET A 1 -29.52 -22.31 -46.23
CA MET A 1 -29.94 -20.90 -46.28
C MET A 1 -30.29 -20.46 -44.87
N HIS A 2 -29.83 -19.29 -44.43
CA HIS A 2 -29.80 -18.77 -43.05
C HIS A 2 -28.67 -19.27 -42.15
N LEU A 3 -27.48 -18.70 -42.32
CA LEU A 3 -26.52 -18.41 -41.24
C LEU A 3 -25.53 -17.36 -41.79
N GLN A 4 -25.95 -16.09 -41.92
CA GLN A 4 -25.03 -15.02 -42.35
C GLN A 4 -25.36 -13.60 -41.82
N ASP A 5 -26.13 -13.46 -40.74
CA ASP A 5 -26.55 -12.13 -40.23
C ASP A 5 -26.04 -11.74 -38.83
N SER A 6 -25.29 -12.59 -38.12
CA SER A 6 -24.82 -12.26 -36.76
C SER A 6 -23.51 -11.46 -36.72
N SER A 7 -22.73 -11.40 -37.81
CA SER A 7 -21.46 -10.66 -37.85
C SER A 7 -21.64 -9.17 -38.18
N LEU A 8 -22.71 -8.80 -38.89
CA LEU A 8 -22.97 -7.40 -39.27
C LEU A 8 -23.44 -6.56 -38.06
N GLY A 9 -24.31 -7.14 -37.21
CA GLY A 9 -24.84 -6.45 -36.02
C GLY A 9 -23.77 -6.09 -34.99
N HIS A 10 -22.78 -6.97 -34.78
CA HIS A 10 -21.68 -6.74 -33.84
C HIS A 10 -20.70 -5.66 -34.35
N CYS A 11 -20.51 -5.55 -35.67
CA CYS A 11 -19.62 -4.56 -36.29
C CYS A 11 -20.26 -3.17 -36.32
N ILE A 12 -21.57 -3.08 -36.56
CA ILE A 12 -22.33 -1.82 -36.53
C ILE A 12 -22.39 -1.28 -35.10
N TYR A 13 -22.71 -2.11 -34.10
CA TYR A 13 -22.78 -1.69 -32.70
C TYR A 13 -21.43 -1.14 -32.18
N HIS A 14 -20.32 -1.77 -32.58
CA HIS A 14 -18.97 -1.32 -32.22
C HIS A 14 -18.59 0.02 -32.89
N ARG A 15 -19.02 0.26 -34.14
CA ARG A 15 -18.81 1.55 -34.83
C ARG A 15 -19.63 2.68 -34.23
N THR A 16 -20.88 2.44 -33.83
CA THR A 16 -21.72 3.48 -33.21
C THR A 16 -21.25 3.84 -31.81
N LEU A 17 -20.72 2.87 -31.04
CA LEU A 17 -20.10 3.11 -29.73
C LEU A 17 -18.76 3.85 -29.85
N MET A 18 -17.93 3.52 -30.85
CA MET A 18 -16.70 4.25 -31.15
C MET A 18 -17.00 5.69 -31.60
N ALA A 19 -17.99 5.90 -32.47
CA ALA A 19 -18.39 7.23 -32.93
C ALA A 19 -18.96 8.10 -31.79
N LYS A 20 -19.75 7.53 -30.87
CA LYS A 20 -20.21 8.24 -29.66
C LYS A 20 -19.07 8.52 -28.68
N LYS A 21 -18.10 7.60 -28.50
CA LYS A 21 -16.91 7.84 -27.66
C LYS A 21 -16.01 8.95 -28.22
N VAL A 22 -15.81 9.00 -29.54
CA VAL A 22 -15.01 10.04 -30.20
C VAL A 22 -15.72 11.39 -30.16
N SER A 23 -17.04 11.43 -30.32
CA SER A 23 -17.84 12.66 -30.18
C SER A 23 -17.83 13.20 -28.74
N PHE A 24 -17.96 12.32 -27.74
CA PHE A 24 -17.87 12.69 -26.33
C PHE A 24 -16.46 13.13 -25.95
N ALA A 25 -15.42 12.42 -26.40
CA ALA A 25 -14.02 12.81 -26.17
C ALA A 25 -13.69 14.17 -26.82
N ASN A 26 -14.19 14.45 -28.03
CA ASN A 26 -14.00 15.76 -28.67
C ASN A 26 -14.82 16.88 -28.01
N THR A 27 -15.95 16.56 -27.38
CA THR A 27 -16.75 17.53 -26.61
C THR A 27 -16.12 17.79 -25.24
N VAL A 28 -15.63 16.76 -24.55
CA VAL A 28 -14.85 16.89 -23.31
C VAL A 28 -13.53 17.60 -23.57
N LEU A 29 -12.84 17.31 -24.67
CA LEU A 29 -11.63 18.03 -25.08
C LEU A 29 -11.94 19.48 -25.47
N LYS A 30 -13.08 19.78 -26.10
CA LYS A 30 -13.50 21.17 -26.38
C LYS A 30 -13.89 21.93 -25.12
N VAL A 31 -14.59 21.30 -24.18
CA VAL A 31 -14.93 21.89 -22.88
C VAL A 31 -13.67 22.10 -22.04
N ALA A 32 -12.76 21.12 -22.01
CA ALA A 32 -11.46 21.25 -21.35
C ALA A 32 -10.53 22.28 -22.00
N LYS A 33 -10.69 22.56 -23.30
CA LYS A 33 -9.93 23.62 -24.00
C LYS A 33 -10.51 25.02 -23.82
N VAL A 34 -11.76 25.14 -23.38
CA VAL A 34 -12.47 26.42 -23.18
C VAL A 34 -12.24 26.96 -21.75
N GLU A 35 -11.65 26.18 -20.84
CA GLU A 35 -11.38 26.56 -19.44
C GLU A 35 -9.88 26.66 -19.08
N ASN A 36 -8.98 26.74 -20.05
CA ASN A 36 -7.57 27.09 -19.80
C ASN A 36 -7.35 28.62 -19.82
N ASP A 37 -8.10 29.35 -18.98
CA ASP A 37 -7.58 30.62 -18.48
C ASP A 37 -6.54 30.25 -17.41
N GLU A 38 -5.29 30.06 -17.86
CA GLU A 38 -4.18 29.83 -16.94
C GLU A 38 -4.11 31.01 -15.97
N LEU A 39 -4.31 30.73 -14.67
CA LEU A 39 -4.26 31.74 -13.62
C LEU A 39 -2.98 32.58 -13.77
N PRO A 40 -3.05 33.92 -13.64
CA PRO A 40 -1.87 34.76 -13.63
C PRO A 40 -0.81 34.23 -12.64
N ILE A 41 0.46 34.23 -13.03
CA ILE A 41 1.57 33.69 -12.22
C ILE A 41 1.58 34.28 -10.80
N TRP A 42 1.19 35.56 -10.64
CA TRP A 42 1.12 36.20 -9.33
C TRP A 42 0.02 35.60 -8.43
N GLU A 43 -1.11 35.16 -8.99
CA GLU A 43 -2.18 34.47 -8.24
C GLU A 43 -1.72 33.09 -7.79
N ILE A 44 -0.96 32.39 -8.64
CA ILE A 44 -0.34 31.10 -8.30
C ILE A 44 0.66 31.27 -7.15
N ILE A 45 1.56 32.25 -7.26
CA ILE A 45 2.55 32.56 -6.21
C ILE A 45 1.86 32.96 -4.91
N LEU A 46 0.85 33.83 -4.97
CA LEU A 46 0.10 34.27 -3.80
C LEU A 46 -0.64 33.09 -3.13
N SER A 47 -1.31 32.26 -3.93
CA SER A 47 -2.01 31.06 -3.44
C SER A 47 -1.05 30.09 -2.78
N PHE A 48 0.12 29.88 -3.38
CA PHE A 48 1.17 29.03 -2.81
C PHE A 48 1.74 29.61 -1.51
N ALA A 49 1.96 30.92 -1.44
CA ALA A 49 2.43 31.60 -0.24
C ALA A 49 1.40 31.53 0.91
N ILE A 50 0.12 31.73 0.60
CA ILE A 50 -0.98 31.58 1.58
C ILE A 50 -1.06 30.13 2.06
N TRP A 51 -0.96 29.16 1.16
CA TRP A 51 -0.98 27.74 1.49
C TRP A 51 0.19 27.35 2.41
N ILE A 52 1.43 27.72 2.07
CA ILE A 52 2.60 27.49 2.93
C ILE A 52 2.43 28.17 4.29
N SER A 53 1.93 29.41 4.31
CA SER A 53 1.71 30.15 5.55
C SER A 53 0.71 29.42 6.46
N ASN A 54 -0.38 28.88 5.89
CA ASN A 54 -1.35 28.08 6.64
C ASN A 54 -0.76 26.77 7.16
N ILE A 55 0.12 26.11 6.38
CA ILE A 55 0.83 24.92 6.83
C ILE A 55 1.71 25.25 8.03
N ILE A 56 2.57 26.26 7.91
CA ILE A 56 3.47 26.69 8.98
C ILE A 56 2.67 27.07 10.22
N TYR A 57 1.57 27.81 10.05
CA TYR A 57 0.68 28.19 11.14
C TYR A 57 0.04 26.98 11.82
N ALA A 58 -0.42 25.98 11.05
CA ALA A 58 -0.99 24.76 11.59
C ALA A 58 0.05 23.97 12.42
N PHE A 59 1.26 23.78 11.90
CA PHE A 59 2.34 23.12 12.63
C PHE A 59 2.72 23.91 13.90
N TYR A 60 2.78 25.24 13.83
CA TYR A 60 3.04 26.08 15.00
C TYR A 60 1.98 25.92 16.10
N ASN A 61 0.70 25.90 15.74
CA ASN A 61 -0.40 25.67 16.70
C ASN A 61 -0.30 24.30 17.36
N VAL A 62 0.01 23.26 16.58
CA VAL A 62 0.17 21.89 17.10
C VAL A 62 1.39 21.78 18.02
N TYR A 63 2.49 22.44 17.69
CA TYR A 63 3.67 22.53 18.56
C TYR A 63 3.32 23.21 19.89
N ARG A 64 2.61 24.34 19.84
CA ARG A 64 2.15 25.05 21.04
C ARG A 64 1.24 24.18 21.90
N ALA A 65 0.27 23.49 21.30
CA ALA A 65 -0.61 22.57 22.00
C ALA A 65 0.20 21.42 22.64
N SER A 66 1.15 20.85 21.90
CA SER A 66 2.02 19.76 22.37
C SER A 66 2.82 20.15 23.62
N ILE A 67 3.30 21.39 23.71
CA ILE A 67 4.01 21.90 24.90
C ILE A 67 3.04 22.23 26.03
N THR A 68 1.95 22.94 25.72
CA THR A 68 0.98 23.42 26.71
C THR A 68 0.36 22.27 27.50
N TYR A 69 -0.02 21.20 26.80
CA TYR A 69 -0.70 20.05 27.40
C TYR A 69 0.25 18.90 27.74
N LYS A 70 1.58 19.07 27.56
CA LYS A 70 2.58 18.01 27.75
C LYS A 70 2.43 17.23 29.05
N ASN A 71 2.21 17.93 30.17
CA ASN A 71 2.10 17.34 31.50
C ASN A 71 0.76 16.63 31.75
N GLN A 72 -0.25 16.89 30.92
CA GLN A 72 -1.57 16.27 30.98
C GLN A 72 -1.65 15.01 30.10
N LEU A 73 -0.72 14.84 29.16
CA LEU A 73 -0.61 13.66 28.32
C LEU A 73 -0.10 12.46 29.13
N TYR A 74 -0.55 11.26 28.76
CA TYR A 74 -0.17 10.05 29.46
C TYR A 74 1.30 9.72 29.19
N ILE A 75 2.12 9.58 30.24
CA ILE A 75 3.58 9.36 30.10
C ILE A 75 3.88 8.07 29.33
N GLY A 76 3.05 7.02 29.47
CA GLY A 76 3.24 5.75 28.76
C GLY A 76 3.01 5.83 27.24
N ASN A 77 2.52 6.96 26.72
CA ASN A 77 2.43 7.20 25.27
C ASN A 77 3.77 7.63 24.66
N PHE A 78 4.77 7.92 25.49
CA PHE A 78 6.06 8.44 25.04
C PHE A 78 7.17 7.41 25.16
N GLU A 79 8.07 7.43 24.19
CA GLU A 79 9.31 6.65 24.21
C GLU A 79 10.53 7.58 24.23
N PRO A 80 11.66 7.16 24.82
CA PRO A 80 12.91 7.88 24.67
C PRO A 80 13.26 8.06 23.19
N GLY A 81 13.43 9.31 22.76
CA GLY A 81 13.81 9.63 21.40
C GLY A 81 15.31 9.51 21.14
N TRP A 82 15.76 10.12 20.05
CA TRP A 82 17.15 10.01 19.60
C TRP A 82 18.14 10.59 20.61
N SER A 83 19.26 9.91 20.82
CA SER A 83 20.34 10.36 21.71
C SER A 83 20.93 11.71 21.29
N ILE A 84 21.01 11.96 19.97
CA ILE A 84 21.51 13.21 19.38
C ILE A 84 20.62 14.41 19.77
N LEU A 85 19.32 14.17 19.99
CA LEU A 85 18.37 15.20 20.43
C LEU A 85 18.28 15.28 21.97
N GLY A 86 19.29 14.79 22.70
CA GLY A 86 19.26 14.79 24.16
C GLY A 86 18.19 13.88 24.77
N ARG A 87 17.74 12.85 24.03
CA ARG A 87 16.66 11.92 24.43
C ARG A 87 15.33 12.60 24.72
N ILE A 88 14.99 13.65 23.96
CA ILE A 88 13.64 14.22 23.97
C ILE A 88 12.62 13.10 23.72
N MET A 89 11.53 13.12 24.49
CA MET A 89 10.45 12.15 24.36
C MET A 89 9.79 12.24 22.97
N ARG A 90 9.57 11.08 22.35
CA ARG A 90 8.86 10.93 21.08
C ARG A 90 7.47 10.37 21.31
N ASP A 91 6.48 10.92 20.61
CA ASP A 91 5.13 10.36 20.57
C ASP A 91 5.14 8.96 19.93
N SER A 92 4.70 7.96 20.70
CA SER A 92 4.63 6.55 20.28
C SER A 92 3.20 6.00 20.31
N THR A 93 2.21 6.90 20.37
CA THR A 93 0.78 6.55 20.45
C THR A 93 0.27 5.88 19.18
N ASP A 94 0.83 6.19 18.01
CA ASP A 94 0.53 5.45 16.77
C ASP A 94 1.21 4.06 16.81
N ILE A 95 0.39 3.06 17.16
CA ILE A 95 0.83 1.67 17.32
C ILE A 95 1.28 1.07 15.97
N GLU A 96 0.60 1.42 14.87
CA GLU A 96 0.94 0.96 13.52
C GLU A 96 2.34 1.43 13.12
N TRP A 97 2.63 2.73 13.32
CA TRP A 97 3.94 3.30 13.03
C TRP A 97 5.04 2.73 13.93
N LYS A 98 4.76 2.61 15.23
CA LYS A 98 5.68 1.99 16.20
C LYS A 98 6.07 0.57 15.77
N HIS A 99 5.09 -0.23 15.36
CA HIS A 99 5.35 -1.60 14.93
C HIS A 99 6.07 -1.68 13.58
N PHE A 100 5.67 -0.86 12.60
CA PHE A 100 6.38 -0.74 11.33
C PHE A 100 7.87 -0.42 11.55
N ARG A 101 8.17 0.58 12.40
CA ARG A 101 9.54 0.96 12.74
C ARG A 101 10.32 -0.18 13.39
N ASN A 102 9.71 -0.88 14.35
CA ASN A 102 10.35 -2.01 15.03
C ASN A 102 10.65 -3.17 14.07
N ARG A 103 9.80 -3.38 13.05
CA ARG A 103 9.99 -4.40 12.01
C ARG A 103 10.86 -3.96 10.84
N LEU A 104 11.09 -2.66 10.64
CA LEU A 104 11.73 -2.13 9.43
C LEU A 104 13.09 -2.78 9.15
N CYS A 105 13.96 -2.90 10.16
CA CYS A 105 15.25 -3.55 9.99
C CYS A 105 15.10 -5.03 9.57
N LYS A 106 14.18 -5.76 10.21
CA LYS A 106 13.89 -7.15 9.88
C LYS A 106 13.34 -7.29 8.46
N LEU A 107 12.43 -6.40 8.06
CA LEU A 107 11.86 -6.32 6.71
C LEU A 107 12.95 -6.06 5.65
N VAL A 108 13.82 -5.08 5.89
CA VAL A 108 14.96 -4.77 5.01
C VAL A 108 15.91 -5.97 4.89
N CYS A 109 16.24 -6.62 6.01
CA CYS A 109 17.05 -7.86 6.00
C CYS A 109 16.39 -8.96 5.16
N CYS A 110 15.08 -9.17 5.32
CA CYS A 110 14.33 -10.14 4.51
C CYS A 110 14.35 -9.79 3.01
N PHE A 111 14.27 -8.51 2.64
CA PHE A 111 14.44 -8.10 1.23
C PHE A 111 15.85 -8.40 0.71
N VAL A 112 16.89 -8.13 1.48
CA VAL A 112 18.28 -8.47 1.09
C VAL A 112 18.45 -9.97 0.90
N ILE A 113 17.90 -10.78 1.83
CA ILE A 113 17.91 -12.25 1.73
C ILE A 113 17.16 -12.70 0.47
N HIS A 114 15.94 -12.21 0.25
CA HIS A 114 15.15 -12.51 -0.95
C HIS A 114 15.96 -12.25 -2.23
N LEU A 115 16.62 -11.10 -2.32
CA LEU A 115 17.40 -10.70 -3.50
C LEU A 115 18.64 -11.57 -3.70
N ALA A 116 19.39 -11.84 -2.64
CA ALA A 116 20.58 -12.68 -2.70
C ALA A 116 20.22 -14.09 -3.18
N PHE A 117 19.22 -14.70 -2.54
CA PHE A 117 18.76 -16.04 -2.93
C PHE A 117 18.18 -16.08 -4.33
N ARG A 118 17.37 -15.08 -4.71
CA ARG A 118 16.80 -15.03 -6.06
C ARG A 118 17.89 -14.91 -7.13
N SER A 119 18.92 -14.12 -6.88
CA SER A 119 20.07 -13.98 -7.77
C SER A 119 20.87 -15.28 -7.92
N ILE A 120 21.10 -15.99 -6.81
CA ILE A 120 21.76 -17.30 -6.81
C ILE A 120 20.93 -18.33 -7.58
N LEU A 121 19.61 -18.38 -7.34
CA LEU A 121 18.71 -19.30 -8.03
C LEU A 121 18.61 -19.01 -9.53
N ASP A 122 18.54 -17.74 -9.92
CA ASP A 122 18.49 -17.34 -11.34
C ASP A 122 19.82 -17.67 -12.06
N TYR A 123 20.97 -17.64 -11.36
CA TYR A 123 22.27 -18.00 -11.91
C TYR A 123 22.49 -19.53 -12.00
N THR A 124 21.99 -20.28 -11.02
CA THR A 124 22.34 -21.70 -10.85
C THR A 124 21.36 -22.65 -11.53
N PHE A 125 20.07 -22.29 -11.57
CA PHE A 125 19.00 -23.21 -11.97
C PHE A 125 18.20 -22.72 -13.18
N GLN A 126 17.54 -23.67 -13.86
CA GLN A 126 16.56 -23.35 -14.89
C GLN A 126 15.34 -22.63 -14.29
N GLN A 127 14.70 -21.76 -15.08
CA GLN A 127 13.61 -20.89 -14.61
C GLN A 127 12.48 -21.64 -13.87
N LYS A 128 12.10 -22.86 -14.28
CA LYS A 128 11.05 -23.63 -13.60
C LYS A 128 11.43 -23.95 -12.15
N ILE A 129 12.67 -24.39 -11.94
CA ILE A 129 13.22 -24.73 -10.62
C ILE A 129 13.34 -23.46 -9.77
N THR A 130 13.83 -22.37 -10.36
CA THR A 130 13.92 -21.05 -9.70
C THR A 130 12.56 -20.54 -9.23
N ARG A 131 11.48 -20.76 -10.00
CA ARG A 131 10.11 -20.38 -9.58
C ARG A 131 9.67 -21.15 -8.32
N ILE A 132 9.86 -22.47 -8.29
CA ILE A 132 9.45 -23.31 -7.16
C ILE A 132 10.24 -22.96 -5.89
N PHE A 133 11.58 -23.00 -5.97
CA PHE A 133 12.42 -22.67 -4.81
C PHE A 133 12.25 -21.22 -4.36
N GLY A 134 12.03 -20.29 -5.30
CA GLY A 134 11.70 -18.91 -4.98
C GLY A 134 10.43 -18.80 -4.13
N SER A 135 9.34 -19.46 -4.54
CA SER A 135 8.10 -19.45 -3.77
C SER A 135 8.26 -20.04 -2.36
N ILE A 136 9.10 -21.08 -2.21
CA ILE A 136 9.40 -21.67 -0.90
C ILE A 136 10.14 -20.67 -0.01
N ILE A 137 11.15 -19.98 -0.55
CA ILE A 137 11.89 -18.95 0.19
C ILE A 137 10.96 -17.80 0.57
N ASP A 138 10.13 -17.34 -0.36
CA ASP A 138 9.19 -16.25 -0.09
C ASP A 138 8.18 -16.63 1.00
N PHE A 139 7.72 -17.88 1.00
CA PHE A 139 6.88 -18.43 2.08
C PHE A 139 7.59 -18.42 3.44
N VAL A 140 8.87 -18.81 3.50
CA VAL A 140 9.66 -18.79 4.74
C VAL A 140 9.87 -17.35 5.23
N LEU A 141 10.15 -16.41 4.33
CA LEU A 141 10.29 -14.99 4.67
C LEU A 141 8.97 -14.40 5.19
N LEU A 142 7.86 -14.78 4.58
CA LEU A 142 6.51 -14.44 5.01
C LEU A 142 6.22 -14.90 6.44
N VAL A 143 6.48 -16.18 6.73
CA VAL A 143 6.34 -16.75 8.08
C VAL A 143 7.25 -16.02 9.07
N THR A 144 8.44 -15.61 8.63
CA THR A 144 9.39 -14.88 9.48
C THR A 144 8.85 -13.49 9.84
N ILE A 145 8.15 -12.78 8.95
CA ILE A 145 7.64 -11.42 9.19
C ILE A 145 6.29 -11.41 9.92
N HIS A 146 5.33 -12.23 9.48
CA HIS A 146 3.95 -12.19 9.96
C HIS A 146 3.59 -13.32 10.92
N GLY A 147 4.51 -14.27 11.14
CA GLY A 147 4.27 -15.43 11.98
C GLY A 147 3.62 -16.59 11.23
N PHE A 148 3.80 -17.79 11.78
CA PHE A 148 3.32 -19.03 11.18
C PHE A 148 1.79 -19.07 11.06
N TYR A 149 1.09 -18.78 12.16
CA TYR A 149 -0.38 -18.86 12.23
C TYR A 149 -1.07 -18.04 11.12
N ALA A 150 -0.69 -16.77 10.96
CA ALA A 150 -1.26 -15.88 9.96
C ALA A 150 -1.12 -16.42 8.53
N ILE A 151 0.09 -16.90 8.19
CA ILE A 151 0.38 -17.42 6.86
C ILE A 151 -0.32 -18.76 6.59
N TRP A 152 -0.49 -19.61 7.59
CA TRP A 152 -1.27 -20.85 7.42
C TRP A 152 -2.74 -20.60 7.14
N ILE A 153 -3.37 -19.70 7.88
CA ILE A 153 -4.75 -19.31 7.62
C ILE A 153 -4.88 -18.71 6.22
N GLN A 154 -3.94 -17.86 5.81
CA GLN A 154 -3.88 -17.33 4.45
C GLN A 154 -3.83 -18.45 3.39
N VAL A 155 -2.95 -19.45 3.57
CA VAL A 155 -2.83 -20.57 2.61
C VAL A 155 -4.11 -21.39 2.54
N ILE A 156 -4.73 -21.70 3.68
CA ILE A 156 -6.00 -22.45 3.73
C ILE A 156 -7.10 -21.68 3.00
N ASN A 157 -7.27 -20.40 3.31
CA ASN A 157 -8.30 -19.56 2.67
C ASN A 157 -8.04 -19.41 1.16
N GLY A 158 -6.78 -19.23 0.77
CA GLY A 158 -6.38 -19.17 -0.63
C GLY A 158 -6.67 -20.47 -1.39
N LEU A 159 -6.37 -21.62 -0.79
CA LEU A 159 -6.67 -22.93 -1.37
C LEU A 159 -8.18 -23.17 -1.49
N LEU A 160 -8.97 -22.80 -0.48
CA LEU A 160 -10.43 -22.91 -0.53
C LEU A 160 -11.01 -22.04 -1.65
N LEU A 161 -10.58 -20.78 -1.76
CA LEU A 161 -10.97 -19.88 -2.86
C LEU A 161 -10.58 -20.46 -4.22
N TYR A 162 -9.35 -20.94 -4.36
CA TYR A 162 -8.87 -21.55 -5.59
C TYR A 162 -9.73 -22.76 -6.01
N LEU A 163 -10.01 -23.68 -5.08
CA LEU A 163 -10.82 -24.87 -5.36
C LEU A 163 -12.27 -24.51 -5.71
N ILE A 164 -12.91 -23.66 -4.92
CA ILE A 164 -14.33 -23.35 -5.11
C ILE A 164 -14.53 -22.45 -6.34
N CYS A 165 -13.79 -21.34 -6.44
CA CYS A 165 -14.00 -20.36 -7.49
C CYS A 165 -13.51 -20.86 -8.85
N ILE A 166 -12.36 -21.53 -8.91
CA ILE A 166 -11.67 -21.82 -10.19
C ILE A 166 -11.93 -23.26 -10.64
N LYS A 167 -11.93 -24.24 -9.73
CA LYS A 167 -12.13 -25.64 -10.10
C LYS A 167 -13.60 -26.02 -10.17
N LEU A 168 -14.43 -25.56 -9.23
CA LEU A 168 -15.84 -25.95 -9.14
C LEU A 168 -16.79 -25.01 -9.91
N ILE A 169 -16.89 -23.74 -9.51
CA ILE A 169 -18.00 -22.87 -9.98
C ILE A 169 -17.65 -22.02 -11.22
N ARG A 170 -16.39 -21.58 -11.36
CA ARG A 170 -15.88 -20.76 -12.49
C ARG A 170 -16.64 -19.46 -12.71
N ARG A 171 -16.94 -18.74 -11.63
CA ARG A 171 -17.61 -17.44 -11.67
C ARG A 171 -16.88 -16.45 -10.79
N GLU A 172 -16.59 -15.28 -11.34
CA GLU A 172 -15.91 -14.20 -10.61
C GLU A 172 -16.71 -13.72 -9.39
N ILE A 173 -18.04 -13.63 -9.51
CA ILE A 173 -18.91 -13.19 -8.40
C ILE A 173 -18.77 -14.07 -7.16
N VAL A 174 -18.47 -15.37 -7.33
CA VAL A 174 -18.26 -16.30 -6.21
C VAL A 174 -16.98 -15.94 -5.46
N ALA A 175 -15.92 -15.51 -6.16
CA ALA A 175 -14.69 -15.08 -5.53
C ALA A 175 -14.92 -13.86 -4.64
N TRP A 176 -15.71 -12.89 -5.10
CA TRP A 176 -16.10 -11.72 -4.30
C TRP A 176 -16.95 -12.09 -3.09
N ILE A 177 -17.96 -12.96 -3.25
CA ILE A 177 -18.82 -13.39 -2.14
C ILE A 177 -18.00 -14.15 -1.08
N LEU A 178 -17.15 -15.09 -1.50
CA LEU A 178 -16.31 -15.84 -0.56
C LEU A 178 -15.28 -14.94 0.10
N ALA A 179 -14.63 -14.05 -0.63
CA ALA A 179 -13.69 -13.08 -0.05
C ALA A 179 -14.37 -12.16 0.96
N GLY A 180 -15.59 -11.67 0.66
CA GLY A 180 -16.39 -10.88 1.59
C GLY A 180 -16.83 -11.66 2.83
N GLY A 181 -17.22 -12.93 2.65
CA GLY A 181 -17.56 -13.82 3.76
C GLY A 181 -16.36 -14.09 4.66
N PHE A 182 -15.20 -14.38 4.08
CA PHE A 182 -13.95 -14.51 4.81
C PHE A 182 -13.61 -13.22 5.57
N PHE A 183 -13.64 -12.06 4.90
CA PHE A 183 -13.40 -10.75 5.52
C PHE A 183 -14.33 -10.50 6.73
N TYR A 184 -15.61 -10.85 6.60
CA TYR A 184 -16.57 -10.77 7.70
C TYR A 184 -16.20 -11.69 8.87
N CYS A 185 -15.78 -12.93 8.62
CA CYS A 185 -15.34 -13.85 9.68
C CYS A 185 -14.12 -13.31 10.45
N PHE A 186 -13.11 -12.76 9.77
CA PHE A 186 -11.93 -12.20 10.44
C PHE A 186 -12.24 -10.92 11.22
N SER A 187 -13.22 -10.13 10.76
CA SER A 187 -13.66 -8.91 11.43
C SER A 187 -14.42 -9.23 12.73
N ASN A 188 -15.18 -10.33 12.76
CA ASN A 188 -16.02 -10.72 13.90
C ASN A 188 -15.38 -11.71 14.89
N ASP A 189 -14.05 -11.73 15.01
CA ASP A 189 -13.37 -12.55 16.03
C ASP A 189 -13.45 -14.08 15.86
N TRP A 190 -13.75 -14.58 14.67
CA TRP A 190 -13.85 -16.04 14.49
C TRP A 190 -12.49 -16.76 14.58
N TYR A 191 -11.39 -16.01 14.57
CA TYR A 191 -10.03 -16.51 14.67
C TYR A 191 -9.43 -16.05 15.99
N GLY A 192 -9.16 -17.01 16.89
CA GLY A 192 -8.48 -16.76 18.16
C GLY A 192 -6.97 -17.06 18.07
N GLY A 193 -6.27 -16.89 19.20
CA GLY A 193 -4.85 -17.23 19.32
C GLY A 193 -3.88 -16.07 19.09
N PHE A 194 -4.38 -14.83 19.11
CA PHE A 194 -3.55 -13.62 19.14
C PHE A 194 -3.24 -13.25 20.59
N ASN A 195 -2.00 -12.86 20.87
CA ASN A 195 -1.57 -12.48 22.22
C ASN A 195 -2.00 -11.05 22.57
N ASP A 196 -2.14 -10.19 21.56
CA ASP A 196 -2.58 -8.81 21.72
C ASP A 196 -3.49 -8.36 20.56
N ASP A 197 -4.20 -7.23 20.77
CA ASP A 197 -5.10 -6.64 19.77
C ASP A 197 -4.37 -6.19 18.50
N PHE A 198 -3.06 -5.96 18.58
CA PHE A 198 -2.28 -5.49 17.46
C PHE A 198 -1.84 -6.63 16.53
N GLU A 199 -1.41 -7.78 17.05
CA GLU A 199 -1.16 -9.00 16.29
C GLU A 199 -2.42 -9.37 15.49
N ARG A 200 -3.58 -9.20 16.12
CA ARG A 200 -4.88 -9.34 15.45
C ARG A 200 -5.07 -8.30 14.34
N TYR A 201 -4.78 -7.02 14.59
CA TYR A 201 -4.85 -5.97 13.57
C TYR A 201 -3.94 -6.25 12.38
N ASP A 202 -2.66 -6.60 12.61
CA ASP A 202 -1.68 -6.93 11.56
C ASP A 202 -2.14 -8.15 10.75
N PHE A 203 -2.70 -9.17 11.41
CA PHE A 203 -3.31 -10.32 10.77
C PHE A 203 -4.49 -9.94 9.88
N GLN A 204 -5.41 -9.10 10.37
CA GLN A 204 -6.57 -8.63 9.61
C GLN A 204 -6.15 -7.82 8.38
N VAL A 205 -5.16 -6.92 8.54
CA VAL A 205 -4.60 -6.13 7.44
C VAL A 205 -4.00 -7.07 6.39
N LEU A 206 -3.07 -7.94 6.78
CA LEU A 206 -2.43 -8.90 5.89
C LEU A 206 -3.48 -9.70 5.11
N LEU A 207 -4.44 -10.29 5.81
CA LEU A 207 -5.42 -11.17 5.20
C LEU A 207 -6.35 -10.42 4.25
N SER A 208 -6.72 -9.17 4.55
CA SER A 208 -7.51 -8.32 3.68
C SER A 208 -6.81 -8.08 2.33
N TYR A 209 -5.51 -7.76 2.36
CA TYR A 209 -4.72 -7.60 1.13
C TYR A 209 -4.58 -8.92 0.36
N LYS A 210 -4.44 -10.05 1.08
CA LYS A 210 -4.36 -11.38 0.45
C LYS A 210 -5.66 -11.83 -0.19
N LEU A 211 -6.82 -11.52 0.40
CA LEU A 211 -8.11 -11.77 -0.23
C LEU A 211 -8.24 -11.04 -1.56
N LEU A 212 -7.78 -9.78 -1.64
CA LEU A 212 -7.76 -9.02 -2.90
C LEU A 212 -6.84 -9.67 -3.95
N GLN A 213 -5.68 -10.18 -3.54
CA GLN A 213 -4.82 -10.96 -4.44
C GLN A 213 -5.54 -12.22 -4.93
N PHE A 214 -6.19 -12.98 -4.05
CA PHE A 214 -6.93 -14.18 -4.44
C PHE A 214 -8.04 -13.88 -5.44
N VAL A 215 -8.82 -12.82 -5.21
CA VAL A 215 -9.86 -12.36 -6.14
C VAL A 215 -9.26 -11.96 -7.48
N SER A 216 -8.14 -11.21 -7.49
CA SER A 216 -7.43 -10.82 -8.72
C SER A 216 -7.00 -12.04 -9.54
N PHE A 217 -6.43 -13.07 -8.89
CA PHE A 217 -6.08 -14.32 -9.58
C PHE A 217 -7.31 -15.06 -10.07
N ALA A 218 -8.37 -15.17 -9.24
CA ALA A 218 -9.59 -15.87 -9.61
C ALA A 218 -10.29 -15.23 -10.81
N SER A 219 -10.34 -13.89 -10.88
CA SER A 219 -10.88 -13.15 -12.03
C SER A 219 -10.09 -13.47 -13.30
N TYR A 220 -8.74 -13.42 -13.23
CA TYR A 220 -7.89 -13.78 -14.36
C TYR A 220 -8.05 -15.24 -14.80
N ALA A 221 -8.09 -16.19 -13.85
CA ALA A 221 -8.19 -17.62 -14.12
C ALA A 221 -9.55 -18.00 -14.72
N CYS A 222 -10.64 -17.35 -14.29
CA CYS A 222 -11.97 -17.53 -14.89
C CYS A 222 -12.00 -17.07 -16.35
N ASN A 223 -11.33 -15.96 -16.67
CA ASN A 223 -11.34 -15.38 -18.02
C ASN A 223 -10.40 -16.09 -19.01
N THR A 224 -9.26 -16.60 -18.53
CA THR A 224 -8.22 -17.19 -19.41
C THR A 224 -8.18 -18.72 -19.37
N CYS A 225 -9.01 -19.36 -18.54
CA CYS A 225 -8.99 -20.80 -18.27
C CYS A 225 -7.63 -21.33 -17.77
N ASN A 226 -6.74 -20.47 -17.26
CA ASN A 226 -5.46 -20.87 -16.71
C ASN A 226 -5.64 -21.36 -15.25
N GLN A 227 -5.44 -22.65 -15.03
CA GLN A 227 -5.70 -23.32 -13.73
C GLN A 227 -4.41 -23.83 -13.08
N ASN A 228 -3.29 -23.12 -13.26
CA ASN A 228 -2.03 -23.57 -12.69
C ASN A 228 -1.94 -23.21 -11.20
N LEU A 229 -2.03 -24.21 -10.33
CA LEU A 229 -1.88 -24.08 -8.88
C LEU A 229 -0.50 -23.52 -8.50
N SER A 230 0.56 -23.86 -9.24
CA SER A 230 1.90 -23.32 -8.97
C SER A 230 1.95 -21.81 -9.20
N ALA A 231 1.24 -21.31 -10.21
CA ALA A 231 1.18 -19.87 -10.49
C ALA A 231 0.34 -19.12 -9.44
N PHE A 232 -0.73 -19.75 -8.95
CA PHE A 232 -1.49 -19.24 -7.81
C PHE A 232 -0.59 -19.08 -6.58
N PHE A 233 0.09 -20.16 -6.17
CA PHE A 233 0.99 -20.10 -5.01
C PHE A 233 2.10 -19.07 -5.20
N GLN A 234 2.74 -19.05 -6.37
CA GLN A 234 3.82 -18.09 -6.65
C GLN A 234 3.36 -16.64 -6.50
N TYR A 235 2.15 -16.32 -6.92
CA TYR A 235 1.59 -14.98 -6.77
C TYR A 235 1.23 -14.67 -5.31
N CYS A 236 0.55 -15.61 -4.65
CA CYS A 236 0.05 -15.43 -3.28
C CYS A 236 1.16 -15.39 -2.23
N THR A 237 2.27 -16.09 -2.47
CA THR A 237 3.41 -16.12 -1.54
C THR A 237 4.49 -15.13 -1.89
N TYR A 238 4.37 -14.37 -2.99
CA TYR A 238 5.45 -13.47 -3.43
C TYR A 238 5.77 -12.41 -2.38
N PHE A 239 6.97 -12.49 -1.80
CA PHE A 239 7.34 -11.72 -0.61
C PHE A 239 7.31 -10.19 -0.84
N PRO A 240 7.85 -9.64 -1.93
CA PRO A 240 7.77 -8.19 -2.18
C PRO A 240 6.35 -7.61 -2.32
N TYR A 241 5.34 -8.45 -2.59
CA TYR A 241 3.93 -8.06 -2.68
C TYR A 241 3.10 -8.62 -1.54
N SER A 242 3.73 -8.96 -0.42
CA SER A 242 3.05 -9.71 0.60
C SER A 242 2.21 -8.88 1.55
N SER A 243 2.60 -7.65 1.82
CA SER A 243 2.06 -6.85 2.91
C SER A 243 0.88 -6.00 2.45
N ILE A 244 1.16 -4.90 1.73
CA ILE A 244 0.16 -3.84 1.51
C ILE A 244 0.09 -3.42 0.03
N LEU A 245 1.08 -3.79 -0.80
CA LEU A 245 1.04 -3.48 -2.23
C LEU A 245 0.10 -4.43 -3.00
N ILE A 246 -0.95 -3.86 -3.59
CA ILE A 246 -1.87 -4.58 -4.48
C ILE A 246 -1.37 -4.45 -5.92
N VAL A 247 -1.03 -5.58 -6.51
CA VAL A 247 -0.65 -5.69 -7.92
C VAL A 247 -1.56 -6.73 -8.55
N ASN A 248 -2.17 -6.44 -9.69
CA ASN A 248 -3.03 -7.41 -10.34
C ASN A 248 -2.23 -8.62 -10.86
N TYR A 249 -2.85 -9.79 -10.91
CA TYR A 249 -2.14 -10.99 -11.37
C TYR A 249 -1.65 -10.89 -12.82
N ALA A 250 -2.40 -10.22 -13.70
CA ALA A 250 -2.01 -10.01 -15.09
C ALA A 250 -0.67 -9.26 -15.18
N ASP A 251 -0.58 -8.13 -14.49
CA ASP A 251 0.66 -7.36 -14.39
C ASP A 251 1.74 -8.23 -13.77
N PHE A 252 1.45 -8.91 -12.65
CA PHE A 252 2.44 -9.70 -11.89
C PHE A 252 3.11 -10.73 -12.79
N LYS A 253 2.30 -11.43 -13.58
CA LYS A 253 2.78 -12.42 -14.53
C LYS A 253 3.66 -11.79 -15.59
N GLU A 254 3.23 -10.68 -16.20
CA GLU A 254 4.01 -9.97 -17.22
C GLU A 254 5.39 -9.55 -16.69
N GLN A 255 5.44 -9.04 -15.47
CA GLN A 255 6.66 -8.47 -14.92
C GLN A 255 7.59 -9.53 -14.33
N LEU A 256 7.03 -10.67 -13.92
CA LEU A 256 7.81 -11.86 -13.59
C LEU A 256 8.42 -12.53 -14.83
N ASP A 257 7.70 -12.53 -15.96
CA ASP A 257 8.16 -13.10 -17.22
C ASP A 257 9.16 -12.16 -17.92
N ASN A 258 8.95 -10.85 -17.87
CA ASN A 258 9.78 -9.80 -18.50
C ASN A 258 10.66 -9.05 -17.50
N ARG A 259 11.43 -9.77 -16.67
CA ARG A 259 12.29 -9.15 -15.65
C ARG A 259 13.47 -8.39 -16.30
N PRO A 260 13.57 -7.05 -16.14
CA PRO A 260 14.73 -6.28 -16.61
C PRO A 260 15.99 -6.56 -15.77
N GLY A 261 17.13 -5.98 -16.15
CA GLY A 261 18.34 -5.95 -15.31
C GLY A 261 18.24 -4.90 -14.20
N ILE A 262 18.92 -5.11 -13.06
CA ILE A 262 18.84 -4.22 -11.88
C ILE A 262 19.37 -2.83 -12.20
N ASP A 263 18.52 -1.82 -12.06
CA ASP A 263 18.92 -0.40 -12.09
C ASP A 263 19.30 0.06 -10.68
N PHE A 264 20.57 -0.10 -10.32
CA PHE A 264 21.10 0.29 -9.01
C PHE A 264 20.88 1.78 -8.71
N LYS A 265 20.93 2.66 -9.71
CA LYS A 265 20.78 4.11 -9.50
C LYS A 265 19.36 4.45 -9.03
N LYS A 266 18.34 3.93 -9.72
CA LYS A 266 16.94 4.12 -9.32
C LYS A 266 16.65 3.48 -7.96
N CYS A 267 17.17 2.28 -7.76
CA CYS A 267 17.02 1.53 -6.53
C CYS A 267 17.61 2.27 -5.31
N SER A 268 18.84 2.79 -5.43
CA SER A 268 19.47 3.60 -4.39
C SER A 268 18.72 4.91 -4.12
N PHE A 269 18.21 5.57 -5.16
CA PHE A 269 17.40 6.78 -4.99
C PHE A 269 16.11 6.52 -4.21
N ILE A 270 15.41 5.41 -4.50
CA ILE A 270 14.22 4.98 -3.74
C ILE A 270 14.58 4.68 -2.29
N ALA A 271 15.72 4.01 -2.05
CA ALA A 271 16.22 3.71 -0.71
C ALA A 271 16.45 4.98 0.11
N LEU A 272 17.21 5.93 -0.45
CA LEU A 272 17.53 7.19 0.22
C LEU A 272 16.28 8.01 0.50
N ARG A 273 15.34 8.05 -0.47
CA ARG A 273 14.05 8.71 -0.28
C ARG A 273 13.26 8.06 0.85
N LEU A 274 13.19 6.73 0.91
CA LEU A 274 12.50 6.02 2.00
C LEU A 274 13.14 6.32 3.36
N ILE A 275 14.47 6.21 3.48
CA ILE A 275 15.20 6.51 4.71
C ILE A 275 14.93 7.95 5.15
N PHE A 276 15.02 8.91 4.23
CA PHE A 276 14.73 10.31 4.51
C PHE A 276 13.33 10.49 5.11
N TRP A 277 12.29 9.96 4.47
CA TRP A 277 10.91 10.17 4.94
C TRP A 277 10.61 9.44 6.25
N VAL A 278 11.16 8.24 6.46
CA VAL A 278 11.03 7.51 7.73
C VAL A 278 11.71 8.29 8.87
N CYS A 279 12.95 8.75 8.65
CA CYS A 279 13.67 9.56 9.63
C CYS A 279 13.00 10.92 9.87
N PHE A 280 12.48 11.56 8.82
CA PHE A 280 11.79 12.85 8.92
C PHE A 280 10.50 12.73 9.73
N LEU A 281 9.69 11.70 9.47
CA LEU A 281 8.49 11.45 10.26
C LEU A 281 8.82 11.17 11.73
N ASP A 282 9.83 10.32 11.98
CA ASP A 282 10.27 10.03 13.34
C ASP A 282 10.77 11.29 14.05
N PHE A 283 11.50 12.16 13.35
CA PHE A 283 11.93 13.47 13.84
C PHE A 283 10.74 14.37 14.22
N LEU A 284 9.71 14.49 13.37
CA LEU A 284 8.52 15.29 13.68
C LEU A 284 7.83 14.83 14.98
N LEU A 285 7.75 13.51 15.22
CA LEU A 285 7.11 12.95 16.42
C LEU A 285 7.86 13.29 17.74
N HIS A 286 9.07 13.83 17.69
CA HIS A 286 9.76 14.36 18.89
C HIS A 286 9.22 15.73 19.32
N PHE A 287 8.62 16.49 18.40
CA PHE A 287 8.15 17.86 18.64
C PHE A 287 6.63 18.00 18.61
N PHE A 288 5.95 17.18 17.82
CA PHE A 288 4.51 17.24 17.62
C PHE A 288 3.83 16.00 18.22
N TYR A 289 3.16 16.15 19.36
CA TYR A 289 2.50 15.06 20.10
C TYR A 289 1.07 14.83 19.64
N VAL A 290 0.89 14.78 18.32
CA VAL A 290 -0.42 14.85 17.64
C VAL A 290 -1.31 13.66 17.97
N HIS A 291 -0.75 12.45 17.96
CA HIS A 291 -1.52 11.25 18.24
C HIS A 291 -1.91 11.18 19.72
N SER A 292 -0.99 11.55 20.61
CA SER A 292 -1.28 11.68 22.05
C SER A 292 -2.41 12.68 22.31
N LEU A 293 -2.42 13.83 21.61
CA LEU A 293 -3.49 14.82 21.71
C LEU A 293 -4.83 14.27 21.19
N MET A 294 -4.83 13.57 20.05
CA MET A 294 -6.03 13.01 19.43
C MET A 294 -6.70 11.91 20.26
N VAL A 295 -5.93 11.12 21.01
CA VAL A 295 -6.48 10.10 21.91
C VAL A 295 -7.16 10.73 23.14
N ARG A 296 -6.76 11.94 23.53
CA ARG A 296 -7.28 12.64 24.71
C ARG A 296 -8.39 13.61 24.34
N ILE A 297 -9.60 13.06 24.20
CA ILE A 297 -10.82 13.80 23.87
C ILE A 297 -11.10 14.94 24.87
N ASP A 298 -10.73 14.76 26.14
CA ASP A 298 -10.82 15.77 27.18
C ASP A 298 -9.96 17.01 26.89
N ILE A 299 -8.73 16.80 26.41
CA ILE A 299 -7.83 17.90 26.00
C ILE A 299 -8.34 18.53 24.71
N LEU A 300 -8.81 17.73 23.75
CA LEU A 300 -9.40 18.24 22.51
C LEU A 300 -10.61 19.15 22.75
N LYS A 301 -11.39 18.93 23.81
CA LYS A 301 -12.49 19.83 24.18
C LYS A 301 -12.04 21.17 24.75
N MET A 302 -10.79 21.28 25.21
CA MET A 302 -10.24 22.48 25.81
C MET A 302 -9.45 23.36 24.83
N VAL A 303 -8.98 22.79 23.72
CA VAL A 303 -8.24 23.56 22.71
C VAL A 303 -9.16 24.51 21.95
N SER A 304 -8.60 25.62 21.47
CA SER A 304 -9.33 26.54 20.60
C SER A 304 -9.68 25.89 19.25
N VAL A 305 -10.72 26.39 18.56
CA VAL A 305 -11.11 25.89 17.23
C VAL A 305 -9.94 25.91 16.22
N PRO A 306 -9.12 26.98 16.13
CA PRO A 306 -7.96 26.98 15.23
C PRO A 306 -6.93 25.90 15.56
N GLU A 307 -6.67 25.64 16.85
CA GLU A 307 -5.76 24.57 17.28
C GLU A 307 -6.33 23.20 16.94
N MET A 308 -7.62 22.98 17.16
CA MET A 308 -8.31 21.75 16.79
C MET A 308 -8.22 21.47 15.28
N CYS A 309 -8.52 22.47 14.44
CA CYS A 309 -8.38 22.36 12.99
C CYS A 309 -6.93 22.07 12.59
N SER A 310 -5.96 22.70 13.27
CA SER A 310 -4.53 22.48 13.04
C SER A 310 -4.11 21.06 13.42
N ILE A 311 -4.57 20.54 14.56
CA ILE A 311 -4.33 19.15 14.99
C ILE A 311 -4.89 18.18 13.95
N GLY A 312 -6.13 18.39 13.48
CA GLY A 312 -6.73 17.55 12.44
C GLY A 312 -5.93 17.57 11.13
N TYR A 313 -5.52 18.76 10.68
CA TYR A 313 -4.69 18.92 9.48
C TYR A 313 -3.35 18.19 9.60
N VAL A 314 -2.59 18.44 10.67
CA VAL A 314 -1.27 17.83 10.88
C VAL A 314 -1.39 16.31 11.08
N THR A 315 -2.46 15.83 11.72
CA THR A 315 -2.75 14.38 11.81
C THR A 315 -2.87 13.77 10.42
N GLY A 316 -3.62 14.42 9.51
CA GLY A 316 -3.75 13.97 8.12
C GLY A 316 -2.42 13.97 7.36
N GLN A 317 -1.58 14.99 7.56
CA GLN A 317 -0.26 15.06 6.94
C GLN A 317 0.68 13.96 7.45
N ILE A 318 0.70 13.73 8.77
CA ILE A 318 1.46 12.65 9.40
C ILE A 318 0.97 11.27 8.94
N PHE A 319 -0.35 11.09 8.84
CA PHE A 319 -0.96 9.88 8.29
C PHE A 319 -0.49 9.61 6.86
N HIS A 320 -0.49 10.64 6.00
CA HIS A 320 0.02 10.50 4.64
C HIS A 320 1.52 10.15 4.60
N MET A 321 2.36 10.81 5.42
CA MET A 321 3.79 10.50 5.52
C MET A 321 4.05 9.09 6.05
N LYS A 322 3.24 8.61 7.00
CA LYS A 322 3.31 7.23 7.52
C LYS A 322 3.17 6.23 6.39
N TYR A 323 2.13 6.39 5.57
CA TYR A 323 1.90 5.51 4.44
C TYR A 323 2.95 5.66 3.34
N PHE A 324 3.54 6.85 3.17
CA PHE A 324 4.71 6.98 2.29
C PHE A 324 5.86 6.05 2.74
N GLY A 325 6.13 5.95 4.05
CA GLY A 325 7.11 5.02 4.60
C GLY A 325 6.71 3.56 4.44
N VAL A 326 5.48 3.22 4.83
CA VAL A 326 4.97 1.84 4.82
C VAL A 326 4.90 1.27 3.40
N TYR A 327 4.20 1.94 2.47
CA TYR A 327 4.15 1.52 1.06
C TYR A 327 5.51 1.67 0.37
N GLY A 328 6.31 2.65 0.79
CA GLY A 328 7.66 2.86 0.27
C GLY A 328 8.60 1.68 0.54
N ALA A 329 8.47 1.01 1.69
CA ALA A 329 9.27 -0.17 2.03
C ALA A 329 8.93 -1.38 1.14
N ASP A 330 7.65 -1.69 0.97
CA ASP A 330 7.20 -2.74 0.04
C ASP A 330 7.61 -2.42 -1.40
N ARG A 331 7.47 -1.15 -1.81
CA ARG A 331 7.92 -0.67 -3.12
C ARG A 331 9.43 -0.82 -3.31
N TYR A 332 10.23 -0.52 -2.29
CA TYR A 332 11.68 -0.74 -2.34
C TYR A 332 11.97 -2.22 -2.59
N GLY A 333 11.37 -3.12 -1.80
CA GLY A 333 11.47 -4.56 -2.00
C GLY A 333 11.09 -5.00 -3.41
N ALA A 334 9.98 -4.50 -3.93
CA ALA A 334 9.49 -4.80 -5.28
C ALA A 334 10.42 -4.25 -6.37
N SER A 335 10.90 -3.02 -6.23
CA SER A 335 11.79 -2.37 -7.20
C SER A 335 13.10 -3.16 -7.34
N PHE A 336 13.62 -3.69 -6.25
CA PHE A 336 14.78 -4.58 -6.32
C PHE A 336 14.43 -5.98 -6.85
N ALA A 337 13.30 -6.56 -6.44
CA ALA A 337 12.92 -7.92 -6.82
C ALA A 337 12.51 -8.07 -8.29
N PHE A 338 11.84 -7.06 -8.84
CA PHE A 338 11.56 -6.92 -10.27
C PHE A 338 12.59 -6.07 -11.00
N ARG A 339 13.75 -5.83 -10.36
CA ARG A 339 14.94 -5.26 -10.99
C ARG A 339 14.68 -3.93 -11.71
N GLY A 340 13.77 -3.10 -11.21
CA GLY A 340 13.51 -1.74 -11.70
C GLY A 340 12.23 -1.55 -12.52
N VAL A 341 11.41 -2.59 -12.71
CA VAL A 341 10.08 -2.45 -13.31
C VAL A 341 9.01 -2.76 -12.27
N TYR A 342 8.32 -1.71 -11.81
CA TYR A 342 6.90 -1.78 -11.45
C TYR A 342 6.26 -0.42 -11.15
N SER A 343 5.04 -0.23 -11.68
CA SER A 343 3.95 0.59 -11.14
C SER A 343 2.69 -0.27 -11.15
N PRO A 344 1.93 -0.29 -10.03
CA PRO A 344 0.60 0.27 -10.17
C PRO A 344 0.41 1.38 -9.13
N CYS A 345 0.03 2.53 -9.69
CA CYS A 345 -0.45 3.71 -9.02
C CYS A 345 -1.39 3.41 -7.84
N SER A 346 -0.97 3.76 -6.63
CA SER A 346 -1.92 4.18 -5.59
C SER A 346 -1.51 5.50 -4.91
N ILE A 347 -0.21 5.81 -4.82
CA ILE A 347 0.27 7.05 -4.18
C ILE A 347 0.96 8.02 -5.15
N PHE A 348 1.25 7.60 -6.39
CA PHE A 348 1.86 8.48 -7.39
C PHE A 348 0.95 9.68 -7.72
N TRP A 349 -0.37 9.47 -7.74
CA TRP A 349 -1.35 10.54 -7.94
C TRP A 349 -1.56 11.47 -6.72
N CYS A 350 -1.13 11.09 -5.51
CA CYS A 350 -1.17 12.02 -4.38
C CYS A 350 0.13 12.80 -4.19
N THR A 351 1.25 12.36 -4.75
CA THR A 351 2.56 13.01 -4.53
C THR A 351 3.04 13.87 -5.71
N GLU A 352 2.56 13.65 -6.94
CA GLU A 352 2.80 14.62 -8.03
C GLU A 352 2.08 15.96 -7.79
N TRP A 353 1.01 16.00 -6.99
CA TRP A 353 0.35 17.26 -6.61
C TRP A 353 1.12 18.12 -5.61
N TYR A 354 2.16 17.59 -4.94
CA TYR A 354 2.93 18.34 -3.94
C TYR A 354 4.32 18.78 -4.44
N VAL A 355 4.70 18.43 -5.67
CA VAL A 355 6.03 18.77 -6.24
C VAL A 355 5.91 19.47 -7.62
N LEU A 356 4.75 20.07 -7.90
CA LEU A 356 4.64 21.12 -8.92
C LEU A 356 4.69 22.49 -8.23
#